data_AF-A0A2N9DU50-F1
#
_entry.id   AF-A0A2N9DU50-F1
#
_cell.length_a   1.000
_cell.length_b   1.000
_cell.length_c   1.000
_cell.angle_alpha   90.00
_cell.angle_beta   90.00
_cell.angle_gamma   90.00
#
_symmetry.space_group_name_H-M   'P 1'
#
loop_
_entity.id
_entity.type
_entity.pdbx_description
1 polymer ?
#
loop_
_entity_poly.entity_id
_entity_poly.type
_entity_poly.pdbx_seq_one_letter_code
_entity_poly.pdbx_strand_id
1 'polypeptide(L)'
;MQTKKDPISVDAFHFDRVALETEPQQNIQVSLLAIEADDQYLQEADLAAGNIYQIVTPFQVVPEKSGFAVSGQISRVVQLLDFFGKPEEIDQKELKKLSRPLIEYIETLTYQVTTVALNRGVQLQFTAALTED
;
A
#
# COMPACT_ATOMS: atom_id res chain seq x y z
N MET A 1 3.12 13.27 13.24
CA MET A 1 4.40 12.57 13.49
C MET A 1 5.40 12.88 12.38
N GLN A 2 6.70 13.02 12.68
CA GLN A 2 7.74 13.18 11.67
C GLN A 2 8.26 11.79 11.24
N THR A 3 8.60 11.63 9.96
CA THR A 3 9.01 10.33 9.41
C THR A 3 10.16 10.48 8.42
N LYS A 4 11.10 9.53 8.47
CA LYS A 4 11.98 9.24 7.33
C LYS A 4 11.38 8.07 6.55
N LYS A 5 11.46 8.14 5.22
CA LYS A 5 10.71 7.22 4.37
C LYS A 5 11.56 6.82 3.18
N ASP A 6 11.58 5.53 2.92
CA ASP A 6 12.26 4.99 1.76
C ASP A 6 11.40 5.13 0.50
N PRO A 7 11.95 4.82 -0.69
CA PRO A 7 11.14 4.62 -1.88
C PRO A 7 10.07 3.55 -1.65
N ILE A 8 8.97 3.65 -2.40
CA ILE A 8 7.93 2.62 -2.43
C ILE A 8 8.46 1.41 -3.22
N SER A 9 8.27 0.22 -2.67
CA SER A 9 8.55 -1.06 -3.33
C SER A 9 7.25 -1.64 -3.91
N VAL A 10 7.30 -2.11 -5.16
CA VAL A 10 6.24 -2.91 -5.75
C VAL A 10 6.66 -4.37 -5.65
N ASP A 11 6.17 -5.04 -4.62
CA ASP A 11 6.55 -6.43 -4.35
C ASP A 11 5.86 -7.37 -5.37
N ALA A 12 4.61 -7.05 -5.73
CA ALA A 12 3.89 -7.69 -6.83
C ALA A 12 2.83 -6.73 -7.42
N PHE A 13 2.67 -6.77 -8.74
CA PHE A 13 1.55 -6.12 -9.42
C PHE A 13 1.12 -6.99 -10.60
N HIS A 14 -0.09 -7.54 -10.51
CA HIS A 14 -0.70 -8.39 -11.53
C HIS A 14 -1.87 -7.65 -12.18
N PHE A 15 -1.96 -7.80 -13.49
CA PHE A 15 -3.07 -7.33 -14.30
C PHE A 15 -3.64 -8.52 -15.06
N ASP A 16 -4.93 -8.79 -14.86
CA ASP A 16 -5.60 -9.95 -15.43
C ASP A 16 -6.87 -9.53 -16.16
N ARG A 17 -7.14 -10.17 -17.30
CA ARG A 17 -8.43 -10.02 -18.02
C ARG A 17 -9.48 -10.89 -17.33
N VAL A 18 -10.64 -10.31 -17.04
CA VAL A 18 -11.77 -11.02 -16.43
C VAL A 18 -13.05 -10.81 -17.24
N ALA A 19 -14.10 -11.58 -16.94
CA ALA A 19 -15.39 -11.39 -17.58
C ALA A 19 -15.99 -10.02 -17.20
N LEU A 20 -16.77 -9.42 -18.11
CA LEU A 20 -17.43 -8.14 -17.83
C LEU A 20 -18.46 -8.24 -16.69
N GLU A 21 -19.00 -9.44 -16.47
CA GLU A 21 -19.97 -9.76 -15.42
C GLU A 21 -19.30 -10.14 -14.08
N THR A 22 -17.96 -10.11 -14.00
CA THR A 22 -17.27 -10.38 -12.73
C THR A 22 -17.67 -9.32 -11.70
N GLU A 23 -18.07 -9.78 -10.52
CA GLU A 23 -18.53 -8.92 -9.43
C GLU A 23 -17.45 -7.87 -9.06
N PRO A 24 -17.82 -6.59 -8.93
CA PRO A 24 -16.88 -5.56 -8.50
C PRO A 24 -16.33 -5.86 -7.12
N GLN A 25 -15.02 -5.69 -6.95
CA GLN A 25 -14.33 -5.92 -5.69
C GLN A 25 -13.33 -4.80 -5.45
N GLN A 26 -13.24 -4.33 -4.20
CA GLN A 26 -12.22 -3.38 -3.78
C GLN A 26 -11.70 -3.79 -2.40
N ASN A 27 -10.73 -4.72 -2.40
CA ASN A 27 -10.07 -5.16 -1.18
C ASN A 27 -8.67 -4.54 -1.15
N ILE A 28 -8.45 -3.58 -0.27
CA ILE A 28 -7.14 -2.97 -0.01
C ILE A 28 -6.97 -2.98 1.50
N GLN A 29 -5.95 -3.67 1.96
CA GLN A 29 -5.63 -3.75 3.39
C GLN A 29 -4.35 -2.99 3.63
N VAL A 30 -4.26 -2.33 4.77
CA VAL A 30 -3.06 -1.60 5.18
C VAL A 30 -2.66 -2.14 6.53
N SER A 31 -1.44 -2.65 6.61
CA SER A 31 -0.85 -3.14 7.84
C SER A 31 0.49 -2.47 8.07
N LEU A 32 0.82 -2.29 9.34
CA LEU A 32 2.13 -1.80 9.77
C LEU A 32 2.82 -2.93 10.54
N LEU A 33 3.95 -3.39 10.02
CA LEU A 33 4.71 -4.51 10.57
C LEU A 33 6.02 -4.00 11.16
N ALA A 34 6.42 -4.55 12.31
CA ALA A 34 7.78 -4.39 12.80
C ALA A 34 8.74 -5.17 11.89
N ILE A 35 9.90 -4.58 11.61
CA ILE A 35 10.96 -5.28 10.85
C ILE A 35 11.66 -6.26 11.79
N GLU A 36 12.04 -7.42 11.29
CA GLU A 36 12.76 -8.43 12.08
C GLU A 36 14.11 -7.89 12.56
N ALA A 37 14.51 -8.25 13.79
CA ALA A 37 15.66 -7.64 14.46
C ALA A 37 17.01 -7.92 13.78
N ASP A 38 17.09 -8.97 12.97
CA ASP A 38 18.27 -9.39 12.21
C ASP A 38 18.26 -8.88 10.76
N ASP A 39 17.25 -8.11 10.35
CA ASP A 39 17.16 -7.50 9.03
C ASP A 39 18.35 -6.57 8.78
N GLN A 40 18.97 -6.69 7.60
CA GLN A 40 20.11 -5.87 7.19
C GLN A 40 19.78 -4.37 7.23
N TYR A 41 18.52 -3.99 6.99
CA TYR A 41 18.06 -2.62 7.07
C TYR A 41 18.33 -2.00 8.45
N LEU A 42 18.07 -2.75 9.53
CA LEU A 42 18.25 -2.26 10.88
C LEU A 42 19.72 -2.10 11.27
N GLN A 43 20.65 -2.78 10.58
CA GLN A 43 22.08 -2.68 10.85
C GLN A 43 22.66 -1.31 10.48
N GLU A 44 22.08 -0.66 9.46
CA GLU A 44 22.51 0.66 8.98
C GLU A 44 21.64 1.80 9.52
N ALA A 45 20.53 1.48 10.18
CA ALA A 45 19.57 2.46 10.60
C ALA A 45 19.90 3.12 11.95
N ASP A 46 19.54 4.40 12.08
CA ASP A 46 19.68 5.16 13.32
C ASP A 46 18.52 4.86 14.28
N LEU A 47 18.58 3.71 14.96
CA LEU A 47 17.52 3.26 15.88
C LEU A 47 17.33 4.19 17.09
N ALA A 48 18.30 5.05 17.40
CA ALA A 48 18.16 6.04 18.46
C ALA A 48 17.20 7.18 18.08
N ALA A 49 16.95 7.39 16.79
CA ALA A 49 16.03 8.41 16.31
C ALA A 49 14.56 7.97 16.30
N GLY A 50 14.27 6.68 16.49
CA GLY A 50 12.90 6.14 16.52
C GLY A 50 12.78 4.77 15.87
N ASN A 51 11.64 4.10 16.10
CA ASN A 51 11.35 2.77 15.59
C ASN A 51 11.06 2.77 14.09
N ILE A 52 11.36 1.63 13.48
CA ILE A 52 11.26 1.40 12.04
C ILE A 52 10.23 0.31 11.79
N TYR A 53 9.38 0.56 10.81
CA TYR A 53 8.30 -0.33 10.43
C TYR A 53 8.22 -0.44 8.91
N GLN A 54 7.60 -1.52 8.46
CA GLN A 54 7.20 -1.68 7.08
C GLN A 54 5.68 -1.52 6.97
N ILE A 55 5.25 -0.58 6.13
CA ILE A 55 3.86 -0.51 5.69
C ILE A 55 3.71 -1.53 4.57
N VAL A 56 2.75 -2.44 4.72
CA VAL A 56 2.44 -3.46 3.70
C VAL A 56 0.99 -3.29 3.29
N THR A 57 0.78 -3.20 1.98
CA THR A 57 -0.54 -2.95 1.37
C THR A 57 -0.83 -4.00 0.31
N PRO A 58 -1.35 -5.19 0.70
CA PRO A 58 -1.91 -6.12 -0.27
C PRO A 58 -3.22 -5.57 -0.84
N PHE A 59 -3.46 -5.81 -2.13
CA PHE A 59 -4.64 -5.34 -2.81
C PHE A 59 -5.19 -6.35 -3.82
N GLN A 60 -6.51 -6.33 -3.98
CA GLN A 60 -7.23 -7.01 -5.05
C GLN A 60 -8.46 -6.18 -5.44
N VAL A 61 -8.49 -5.75 -6.68
CA VAL A 61 -9.49 -4.82 -7.21
C VAL A 61 -10.03 -5.31 -8.54
N VAL A 62 -11.35 -5.41 -8.63
CA VAL A 62 -12.10 -5.63 -9.87
C VAL A 62 -12.99 -4.39 -10.07
N PRO A 63 -12.62 -3.46 -10.96
CA PRO A 63 -13.44 -2.28 -11.20
C PRO A 63 -14.70 -2.64 -11.98
N GLU A 64 -15.81 -1.97 -11.67
CA GLU A 64 -17.12 -2.26 -12.26
C GLU A 64 -17.08 -2.21 -13.79
N LYS A 65 -17.58 -3.29 -14.44
CA LYS A 65 -17.73 -3.42 -15.90
C LYS A 65 -16.45 -3.08 -16.68
N SER A 66 -15.29 -3.29 -16.08
CA SER A 66 -13.99 -2.88 -16.65
C SER A 66 -13.34 -3.96 -17.51
N GLY A 67 -13.68 -5.24 -17.26
CA GLY A 67 -13.11 -6.40 -17.94
C GLY A 67 -11.67 -6.70 -17.54
N PHE A 68 -11.21 -6.18 -16.39
CA PHE A 68 -9.92 -6.50 -15.81
C PHE A 68 -9.96 -6.56 -14.28
N ALA A 69 -8.95 -7.20 -13.71
CA ALA A 69 -8.65 -7.18 -12.29
C ALA A 69 -7.19 -6.76 -12.10
N VAL A 70 -6.90 -6.08 -10.99
CA VAL A 70 -5.53 -5.84 -10.53
C VAL A 70 -5.36 -6.40 -9.12
N SER A 71 -4.22 -7.04 -8.87
CA SER A 71 -3.89 -7.56 -7.54
C SER A 71 -2.39 -7.50 -7.28
N GLY A 72 -2.00 -7.61 -6.02
CA GLY A 72 -0.58 -7.63 -5.67
C GLY A 72 -0.33 -7.09 -4.27
N GLN A 73 0.90 -6.60 -4.07
CA GLN A 73 1.36 -6.02 -2.82
C GLN A 73 2.35 -4.90 -3.10
N ILE A 74 2.17 -3.78 -2.39
CA ILE A 74 3.12 -2.67 -2.36
C ILE A 74 3.54 -2.47 -0.92
N SER A 75 4.81 -2.17 -0.71
CA SER A 75 5.34 -1.92 0.63
C SER A 75 6.22 -0.68 0.69
N ARG A 76 6.45 -0.19 1.92
CA ARG A 76 7.34 0.92 2.17
C ARG A 76 7.90 0.86 3.58
N VAL A 77 9.21 0.99 3.71
CA VAL A 77 9.86 1.15 5.01
C VAL A 77 9.75 2.61 5.47
N VAL A 78 9.36 2.79 6.73
CA VAL A 78 9.23 4.09 7.40
C VAL A 78 9.86 4.04 8.78
N GLN A 79 10.71 5.02 9.07
CA GLN A 79 11.16 5.30 10.43
C GLN A 79 10.28 6.41 11.02
N LEU A 80 9.68 6.11 12.17
CA LEU A 80 8.84 7.04 12.92
C LEU A 80 9.71 7.75 13.94
N LEU A 81 10.03 9.02 13.69
CA LEU A 81 10.95 9.76 14.53
C LEU A 81 10.32 10.09 15.88
N ASP A 82 11.12 9.98 16.94
CA ASP A 82 10.71 10.16 18.34
C ASP A 82 9.57 9.23 18.79
N PHE A 83 9.34 8.12 18.07
CA PHE A 83 8.35 7.11 18.41
C PHE A 83 9.02 5.76 18.64
N PHE A 84 8.82 5.19 19.84
CA PHE A 84 9.44 3.94 20.28
C PHE A 84 8.41 2.86 20.69
N GLY A 85 7.14 3.08 20.35
CA GLY A 85 6.02 2.21 20.72
C GLY A 85 5.87 0.98 19.82
N LYS A 86 4.68 0.38 19.83
CA LYS A 86 4.31 -0.73 18.93
C LYS A 86 3.40 -0.25 17.78
N PRO A 87 3.27 -1.03 16.68
CA PRO A 87 2.39 -0.67 15.57
C PRO A 87 0.95 -0.34 15.99
N GLU A 88 0.42 -1.06 16.98
CA GLU A 88 -0.97 -0.90 17.45
C GLU A 88 -1.20 0.41 18.22
N GLU A 89 -0.13 1.07 18.66
CA GLU A 89 -0.19 2.35 19.36
C GLU A 89 -0.29 3.54 18.39
N ILE A 90 -0.14 3.31 17.08
CA ILE A 90 -0.27 4.34 16.06
C ILE A 90 -1.74 4.56 15.74
N ASP A 91 -2.19 5.80 15.88
CA ASP A 91 -3.58 6.14 15.61
C ASP A 91 -3.95 5.94 14.14
N GLN A 92 -5.22 5.63 13.89
CA GLN A 92 -5.72 5.35 12.55
C GLN A 92 -5.55 6.52 11.57
N LYS A 93 -5.54 7.77 12.06
CA LYS A 93 -5.39 8.96 11.23
C LYS A 93 -3.96 9.07 10.71
N GLU A 94 -2.96 8.79 11.53
CA GLU A 94 -1.55 8.74 11.10
C GLU A 94 -1.32 7.54 10.19
N LEU A 95 -1.86 6.36 10.49
CA LEU A 95 -1.76 5.18 9.61
C LEU A 95 -2.34 5.48 8.21
N LYS A 96 -3.51 6.13 8.14
CA LYS A 96 -4.13 6.56 6.87
C LYS A 96 -3.28 7.56 6.10
N LYS A 97 -2.58 8.47 6.78
CA LYS A 97 -1.65 9.40 6.12
C LYS A 97 -0.41 8.69 5.60
N LEU A 98 0.11 7.74 6.35
CA LEU A 98 1.30 6.96 5.99
C LEU A 98 1.03 6.06 4.78
N SER A 99 -0.17 5.49 4.70
CA SER A 99 -0.55 4.57 3.62
C SER A 99 -1.04 5.25 2.35
N ARG A 100 -1.53 6.50 2.42
CA ARG A 100 -2.05 7.24 1.26
C ARG A 100 -1.13 7.19 0.02
N PRO A 101 0.19 7.44 0.13
CA PRO A 101 1.07 7.38 -1.03
C PRO A 101 1.16 5.99 -1.68
N LEU A 102 1.01 4.91 -0.90
CA LEU A 102 1.02 3.55 -1.46
C LEU A 102 -0.26 3.30 -2.26
N ILE A 103 -1.42 3.76 -1.74
CA ILE A 103 -2.71 3.67 -2.42
C ILE A 103 -2.69 4.47 -3.74
N GLU A 104 -2.19 5.71 -3.71
CA GLU A 104 -2.03 6.55 -4.91
C GLU A 104 -1.07 5.90 -5.93
N TYR A 105 -0.07 5.15 -5.48
CA TYR A 105 0.82 4.41 -6.35
C TYR A 105 0.09 3.25 -7.07
N ILE A 106 -0.81 2.53 -6.38
CA ILE A 106 -1.67 1.51 -6.99
C ILE A 106 -2.57 2.14 -8.06
N GLU A 107 -3.19 3.30 -7.77
CA GLU A 107 -4.01 4.05 -8.73
C GLU A 107 -3.20 4.44 -9.96
N THR A 108 -1.98 4.95 -9.76
CA THR A 108 -1.06 5.37 -10.82
C THR A 108 -0.65 4.18 -11.69
N LEU A 109 -0.20 3.07 -11.09
CA LEU A 109 0.17 1.87 -11.84
C LEU A 109 -1.01 1.35 -12.65
N THR A 110 -2.21 1.31 -12.06
CA THR A 110 -3.41 0.87 -12.77
C THR A 110 -3.71 1.75 -13.97
N TYR A 111 -3.67 3.08 -13.81
CA TYR A 111 -3.89 4.02 -14.90
C TYR A 111 -2.88 3.82 -16.04
N GLN A 112 -1.58 3.68 -15.72
CA GLN A 112 -0.53 3.50 -16.72
C GLN A 112 -0.65 2.16 -17.45
N VAL A 113 -0.83 1.07 -16.69
CA VAL A 113 -0.96 -0.28 -17.28
C VAL A 113 -2.19 -0.37 -18.17
N THR A 114 -3.33 0.15 -17.73
CA THR A 114 -4.56 0.16 -18.55
C THR A 114 -4.45 1.05 -19.78
N THR A 115 -3.73 2.19 -19.68
CA THR A 115 -3.45 3.03 -20.85
C THR A 115 -2.75 2.24 -21.94
N VAL A 116 -1.75 1.42 -21.58
CA VAL A 116 -1.02 0.60 -22.54
C VAL A 116 -1.84 -0.63 -22.97
N ALA A 117 -2.39 -1.38 -22.01
CA ALA A 117 -3.02 -2.67 -22.27
C ALA A 117 -4.41 -2.56 -22.92
N LEU A 118 -5.15 -1.48 -22.63
CA LEU A 118 -6.54 -1.28 -23.07
C LEU A 118 -6.70 -0.05 -23.99
N ASN A 119 -5.60 0.67 -24.29
CA ASN A 119 -5.62 1.93 -25.04
C ASN A 119 -6.54 3.00 -24.39
N ARG A 120 -6.72 2.92 -23.06
CA ARG A 120 -7.44 3.90 -22.23
C ARG A 120 -7.00 3.80 -20.78
N GLY A 121 -6.65 4.92 -20.15
CA GLY A 121 -6.32 4.95 -18.74
C GLY A 121 -7.57 4.86 -17.87
N VAL A 122 -7.60 3.89 -16.96
CA VAL A 122 -8.68 3.73 -15.98
C VAL A 122 -8.19 4.30 -14.65
N GLN A 123 -8.80 5.39 -14.23
CA GLN A 123 -8.55 5.99 -12.92
C GLN A 123 -9.35 5.23 -11.86
N LEU A 124 -8.66 4.57 -10.95
CA LEU A 124 -9.28 4.07 -9.72
C LEU A 124 -9.42 5.22 -8.72
N GLN A 125 -10.51 5.20 -7.96
CA GLN A 125 -10.77 6.14 -6.87
C GLN A 125 -11.08 5.32 -5.64
N PHE A 126 -10.05 5.02 -4.85
CA PHE A 126 -10.25 4.22 -3.66
C PHE A 126 -10.88 5.07 -2.54
N THR A 127 -12.17 4.85 -2.30
CA THR A 127 -12.77 5.19 -1.02
C THR A 127 -12.19 4.25 0.02
N ALA A 128 -11.37 4.79 0.93
CA ALA A 128 -10.88 4.03 2.08
C ALA A 128 -12.10 3.64 2.95
N ALA A 129 -12.64 2.45 2.74
CA ALA A 129 -13.51 1.81 3.72
C ALA A 129 -12.60 1.42 4.88
N LEU A 130 -12.70 2.17 5.98
CA LEU A 130 -12.15 1.72 7.25
C LEU A 130 -13.05 0.56 7.69
N THR A 131 -12.52 -0.65 7.78
CA THR A 131 -13.16 -1.71 8.54
C THR A 131 -13.24 -1.24 9.99
N GLU A 132 -14.45 -0.87 10.42
CA GLU A 132 -14.82 -0.83 11.83
C GLU A 132 -14.98 -2.29 12.26
N ASP A 133 -14.09 -2.78 13.12
CA ASP A 133 -14.37 -3.95 13.96
C ASP A 133 -15.42 -3.58 15.02
#